data_AF-Q56WM0-F1
#
_entry.id   AF-Q56WM0-F1
#
_cell.length_a   1.000
_cell.length_b   1.000
_cell.length_c   1.000
_cell.angle_alpha   90.00
_cell.angle_beta   90.00
_cell.angle_gamma   90.00
#
_symmetry.space_group_name_H-M   'P 1'
#
loop_
_entity.id
_entity.type
_entity.pdbx_description
1 polymer ?
#
loop_
_entity_poly.entity_id
_entity_poly.type
_entity_poly.pdbx_seq_one_letter_code
_entity_poly.pdbx_strand_id
1 'polypeptide(L)'
;MGIIRECGGKMHMAERQWEEAATDFFEAFKNYDEAGNQRRIQCLKYLVLANMLMESEVNPFDGQEAKPYKNDPEILAMTNLIAAYQRNEIIEFERILKSNRRTIMDDPFIRNYMEDLLKKVRTQVLLKLIKPYTKIGIPFISKELNVPETDVTELLVSLILDSRIDGHIDEMNRYLLRGDSGNGRKLHKAVDKWNSQLKSLSSNITSRVC
;
A
#
# COMPACT_ATOMS: atom_id res chain seq x y z
N MET A 1 -19.39 -2.60 -25.55
CA MET A 1 -17.96 -2.47 -25.19
C MET A 1 -17.69 -2.49 -23.69
N GLY A 2 -18.58 -1.96 -22.83
CA GLY A 2 -18.39 -1.95 -21.36
C GLY A 2 -18.11 -3.31 -20.69
N ILE A 3 -18.78 -4.39 -21.12
CA ILE A 3 -18.55 -5.74 -20.55
C ILE A 3 -17.11 -6.24 -20.80
N ILE A 4 -16.56 -5.96 -21.98
CA ILE A 4 -15.20 -6.41 -22.33
C ILE A 4 -14.19 -5.70 -21.44
N ARG A 5 -14.34 -4.39 -21.26
CA ARG A 5 -13.50 -3.58 -20.36
C ARG A 5 -13.66 -3.98 -18.89
N GLU A 6 -14.87 -4.29 -18.44
CA GLU A 6 -15.10 -4.80 -17.08
C GLU A 6 -14.36 -6.12 -16.83
N CYS A 7 -14.43 -7.05 -17.77
CA CYS A 7 -13.67 -8.31 -17.69
C CYS A 7 -12.15 -8.08 -17.77
N GLY A 8 -11.69 -7.14 -18.60
CA GLY A 8 -10.29 -6.71 -18.68
C GLY A 8 -9.79 -6.16 -17.34
N GLY A 9 -10.55 -5.27 -16.70
CA GLY A 9 -10.22 -4.74 -15.38
C GLY A 9 -10.14 -5.82 -14.30
N LYS A 10 -11.05 -6.81 -14.32
CA LYS A 10 -10.99 -7.96 -13.40
C LYS A 10 -9.76 -8.83 -13.63
N MET A 11 -9.34 -9.00 -14.88
CA MET A 11 -8.13 -9.72 -15.24
C MET A 11 -6.88 -8.98 -14.75
N HIS A 12 -6.75 -7.68 -15.02
CA HIS A 12 -5.62 -6.86 -14.53
C HIS A 12 -5.54 -6.84 -12.99
N MET A 13 -6.70 -6.81 -12.30
CA MET A 13 -6.74 -6.96 -10.83
C MET A 13 -6.19 -8.32 -10.35
N ALA A 14 -6.42 -9.40 -11.10
CA ALA A 14 -5.85 -10.71 -10.77
C ALA A 14 -4.32 -10.73 -10.97
N GLU A 15 -3.82 -10.01 -11.97
CA GLU A 15 -2.38 -9.84 -12.24
C GLU A 15 -1.70 -8.78 -11.37
N ARG A 16 -2.44 -8.15 -10.44
CA ARG A 16 -1.97 -7.04 -9.58
C ARG A 16 -1.50 -5.80 -10.36
N GLN A 17 -2.01 -5.61 -11.58
CA GLN A 17 -1.84 -4.44 -12.43
C GLN A 17 -2.94 -3.42 -12.12
N TRP A 18 -2.73 -2.61 -11.07
CA TRP A 18 -3.77 -1.74 -10.51
C TRP A 18 -4.10 -0.53 -11.41
N GLU A 19 -3.12 -0.01 -12.14
CA GLU A 19 -3.24 1.18 -12.98
C GLU A 19 -4.05 0.88 -14.25
N GLU A 20 -3.72 -0.23 -14.91
CA GLU A 20 -4.43 -0.75 -16.07
C GLU A 20 -5.86 -1.17 -15.69
N ALA A 21 -6.03 -1.81 -14.54
CA ALA A 21 -7.35 -2.15 -14.01
C ALA A 21 -8.23 -0.91 -13.77
N ALA A 22 -7.66 0.13 -13.14
CA ALA A 22 -8.39 1.37 -12.89
C ALA A 22 -8.83 2.05 -14.20
N THR A 23 -7.93 2.07 -15.20
CA THR A 23 -8.23 2.63 -16.53
C THR A 23 -9.37 1.86 -17.21
N ASP A 24 -9.29 0.53 -17.23
CA ASP A 24 -10.34 -0.32 -17.81
C ASP A 24 -11.68 -0.20 -17.08
N PHE A 25 -11.68 -0.12 -15.74
CA PHE A 25 -12.92 0.10 -14.97
C PHE A 25 -13.54 1.47 -15.20
N PHE A 26 -12.71 2.51 -15.38
CA PHE A 26 -13.20 3.85 -15.69
C PHE A 26 -13.82 3.92 -17.09
N GLU A 27 -13.19 3.31 -18.09
CA GLU A 27 -13.78 3.18 -19.43
C GLU A 27 -15.05 2.34 -19.41
N ALA A 28 -15.08 1.23 -18.66
CA ALA A 28 -16.28 0.41 -18.50
C ALA A 28 -17.42 1.23 -17.87
N PHE A 29 -17.11 2.02 -16.82
CA PHE A 29 -18.06 2.91 -16.16
C PHE A 29 -18.67 3.92 -17.14
N LYS A 30 -17.85 4.63 -17.93
CA LYS A 30 -18.35 5.59 -18.94
C LYS A 30 -19.32 4.93 -19.93
N ASN A 31 -18.93 3.79 -20.47
CA ASN A 31 -19.77 3.03 -21.41
C ASN A 31 -21.11 2.60 -20.78
N TYR A 32 -21.11 2.21 -19.50
CA TYR A 32 -22.35 1.83 -18.80
C TYR A 32 -23.21 3.03 -18.41
N ASP A 33 -22.59 4.17 -18.12
CA ASP A 33 -23.28 5.42 -17.81
C ASP A 33 -24.01 5.98 -19.04
N GLU A 34 -23.32 6.04 -20.19
CA GLU A 34 -23.91 6.43 -21.48
C GLU A 34 -25.05 5.49 -21.91
N ALA A 35 -24.95 4.21 -21.58
CA ALA A 35 -25.99 3.20 -21.85
C ALA A 35 -27.12 3.17 -20.79
N GLY A 36 -27.03 3.94 -19.70
CA GLY A 36 -28.01 3.96 -18.62
C GLY A 36 -28.12 2.63 -17.83
N ASN A 37 -27.08 1.80 -17.83
CA ASN A 37 -27.09 0.49 -17.21
C ASN A 37 -26.75 0.58 -15.70
N GLN A 38 -27.51 -0.14 -14.86
CA GLN A 38 -27.29 -0.21 -13.41
C GLN A 38 -25.90 -0.76 -13.02
N ARG A 39 -25.24 -1.53 -13.91
CA ARG A 39 -23.87 -2.03 -13.71
C ARG A 39 -22.82 -0.93 -13.53
N ARG A 40 -23.11 0.32 -13.90
CA ARG A 40 -22.22 1.46 -13.63
C ARG A 40 -21.85 1.58 -12.15
N ILE A 41 -22.79 1.30 -11.23
CA ILE A 41 -22.56 1.39 -9.78
C ILE A 41 -21.53 0.34 -9.36
N GLN A 42 -21.64 -0.88 -9.90
CA GLN A 42 -20.69 -1.96 -9.64
C GLN A 42 -19.29 -1.64 -10.18
N CYS A 43 -19.19 -1.13 -11.41
CA CYS A 43 -17.91 -0.68 -11.97
C CYS A 43 -17.29 0.46 -11.17
N LEU A 44 -18.10 1.38 -10.63
CA LEU A 44 -17.63 2.47 -9.79
C LEU A 44 -17.04 1.95 -8.48
N LYS A 45 -17.65 0.92 -7.86
CA LYS A 45 -17.08 0.23 -6.69
C LYS A 45 -15.72 -0.39 -7.03
N TYR A 46 -15.57 -1.03 -8.19
CA TYR A 46 -14.30 -1.64 -8.61
C TYR A 46 -13.22 -0.61 -8.95
N LEU A 47 -13.60 0.49 -9.59
CA LEU A 47 -12.70 1.62 -9.85
C LEU A 47 -12.15 2.19 -8.54
N VAL A 48 -13.01 2.42 -7.55
CA VAL A 48 -12.60 2.91 -6.24
C VAL A 48 -11.62 1.96 -5.57
N LEU A 49 -11.91 0.66 -5.60
CA LEU A 49 -11.04 -0.38 -5.06
C LEU A 49 -9.66 -0.38 -5.75
N ALA A 50 -9.62 -0.35 -7.08
CA ALA A 50 -8.39 -0.30 -7.86
C ALA A 50 -7.59 0.97 -7.54
N ASN A 51 -8.24 2.13 -7.43
CA ASN A 51 -7.59 3.40 -7.09
C ASN A 51 -6.92 3.38 -5.72
N MET A 52 -7.58 2.80 -4.71
CA MET A 52 -6.97 2.67 -3.38
C MET A 52 -5.83 1.65 -3.38
N LEU A 53 -5.91 0.59 -4.19
CA LEU A 53 -4.83 -0.38 -4.31
C LEU A 53 -3.62 0.17 -5.07
N MET A 54 -3.81 1.08 -6.03
CA MET A 54 -2.69 1.74 -6.71
C MET A 54 -2.01 2.81 -5.84
N GLU A 55 -2.52 3.09 -4.63
CA GLU A 55 -2.07 4.17 -3.75
C GLU A 55 -2.20 5.56 -4.39
N SER A 56 -3.21 5.76 -5.26
CA SER A 56 -3.47 7.05 -5.88
C SER A 56 -4.09 8.03 -4.89
N GLU A 57 -3.57 9.25 -4.86
CA GLU A 57 -4.15 10.35 -4.08
C GLU A 57 -5.41 10.95 -4.75
N VAL A 58 -5.63 10.63 -6.03
CA VAL A 58 -6.73 11.20 -6.82
C VAL A 58 -8.05 10.54 -6.46
N ASN A 59 -9.03 11.35 -6.05
CA ASN A 59 -10.37 10.87 -5.76
C ASN A 59 -11.14 10.63 -7.08
N PRO A 60 -11.59 9.39 -7.37
CA PRO A 60 -12.39 9.11 -8.56
C PRO A 60 -13.69 9.92 -8.63
N PHE A 61 -14.23 10.34 -7.49
CA PHE A 61 -15.48 11.13 -7.44
C PHE A 61 -15.32 12.62 -7.76
N ASP A 62 -14.08 13.11 -7.92
CA ASP A 62 -13.83 14.49 -8.37
C ASP A 62 -13.99 14.61 -9.89
N GLY A 63 -13.99 13.48 -10.62
CA GLY A 63 -14.30 13.42 -12.05
C GLY A 63 -15.73 13.86 -12.36
N GLN A 64 -15.92 14.53 -13.50
CA GLN A 64 -17.22 15.08 -13.90
C GLN A 64 -18.31 14.00 -14.01
N GLU A 65 -17.92 12.78 -14.39
CA GLU A 65 -18.79 11.64 -14.62
C GLU A 65 -19.20 10.94 -13.32
N ALA A 66 -18.33 10.91 -12.31
CA ALA A 66 -18.57 10.22 -11.04
C ALA A 66 -19.16 11.15 -9.96
N LYS A 67 -18.99 12.47 -10.10
CA LYS A 67 -19.48 13.48 -9.15
C LYS A 67 -20.98 13.39 -8.81
N PRO A 68 -21.90 13.12 -9.77
CA PRO A 68 -23.33 12.97 -9.47
C PRO A 68 -23.64 11.80 -8.53
N TYR A 69 -22.80 10.76 -8.57
CA TYR A 69 -23.01 9.51 -7.83
C TYR A 69 -22.53 9.55 -6.38
N LYS A 70 -21.88 10.64 -5.97
CA LYS A 70 -21.32 10.79 -4.61
C LYS A 70 -22.35 10.68 -3.49
N ASN A 71 -23.59 11.08 -3.77
CA ASN A 71 -24.69 11.08 -2.80
C ASN A 71 -25.59 9.84 -2.92
N ASP A 72 -25.28 8.90 -3.82
CA ASP A 72 -26.06 7.67 -3.97
C ASP A 72 -25.83 6.77 -2.74
N PRO A 73 -26.90 6.24 -2.09
CA PRO A 73 -26.77 5.38 -0.91
C PRO A 73 -25.87 4.15 -1.11
N GLU A 74 -25.79 3.59 -2.32
CA GLU A 74 -24.94 2.44 -2.62
C GLU A 74 -23.46 2.80 -2.76
N ILE A 75 -23.17 4.06 -3.09
CA ILE A 75 -21.82 4.59 -3.33
C ILE A 75 -21.29 5.38 -2.14
N LEU A 76 -22.16 5.94 -1.31
CA LEU A 76 -21.82 6.74 -0.14
C LEU A 76 -20.86 5.99 0.79
N ALA A 77 -21.05 4.69 0.94
CA ALA A 77 -20.15 3.83 1.70
C ALA A 77 -18.72 3.83 1.12
N MET A 78 -18.58 3.76 -0.21
CA MET A 78 -17.29 3.83 -0.91
C MET A 78 -16.67 5.22 -0.85
N THR A 79 -17.48 6.28 -0.98
CA THR A 79 -16.99 7.67 -0.84
C THR A 79 -16.42 7.91 0.55
N ASN A 80 -17.11 7.48 1.60
CA ASN A 80 -16.64 7.61 2.97
C ASN A 80 -15.36 6.81 3.20
N LEU A 81 -15.25 5.62 2.58
CA LEU A 81 -14.10 4.75 2.67
C LEU A 81 -12.86 5.37 2.00
N ILE A 82 -12.99 5.98 0.81
CA ILE A 82 -11.90 6.76 0.19
C ILE A 82 -11.50 7.94 1.07
N ALA A 83 -12.47 8.66 1.63
CA ALA A 83 -12.17 9.81 2.48
C ALA A 83 -11.39 9.39 3.74
N ALA A 84 -11.74 8.25 4.36
CA ALA A 84 -10.99 7.69 5.48
C ALA A 84 -9.59 7.21 5.05
N TYR A 85 -9.46 6.61 3.86
CA TYR A 85 -8.19 6.21 3.26
C TYR A 85 -7.25 7.42 3.10
N GLN A 86 -7.72 8.50 2.46
CA GLN A 86 -6.95 9.72 2.24
C GLN A 86 -6.50 10.39 3.56
N ARG A 87 -7.35 10.35 4.60
CA ARG A 87 -6.99 10.85 5.93
C ARG A 87 -6.08 9.92 6.73
N ASN A 88 -5.81 8.71 6.24
CA ASN A 88 -5.03 7.68 6.93
C ASN A 88 -5.64 7.25 8.28
N GLU A 89 -6.97 7.24 8.39
CA GLU A 89 -7.69 6.89 9.63
C GLU A 89 -8.15 5.42 9.61
N ILE A 90 -7.35 4.50 10.16
CA ILE A 90 -7.66 3.06 10.17
C ILE A 90 -8.94 2.74 10.94
N ILE A 91 -9.12 3.35 12.11
CA ILE A 91 -10.28 3.09 12.99
C ILE A 91 -11.58 3.44 12.27
N GLU A 92 -11.59 4.59 11.60
CA GLU A 92 -12.74 5.05 10.83
C GLU A 92 -12.97 4.15 9.61
N PHE A 93 -11.91 3.76 8.92
CA PHE A 93 -11.97 2.82 7.79
C PHE A 93 -12.59 1.47 8.21
N GLU A 94 -12.16 0.88 9.32
CA GLU A 94 -12.72 -0.37 9.85
C GLU A 94 -14.17 -0.19 10.31
N ARG A 95 -14.52 0.95 10.91
CA ARG A 95 -15.89 1.28 11.32
C ARG A 95 -16.83 1.36 10.12
N ILE A 96 -16.42 2.00 9.03
CA ILE A 96 -17.20 2.12 7.79
C ILE A 96 -17.43 0.73 7.19
N LEU A 97 -16.41 -0.14 7.16
CA LEU A 97 -16.52 -1.52 6.68
C LEU A 97 -17.46 -2.37 7.51
N LYS A 98 -17.40 -2.26 8.84
CA LYS A 98 -18.32 -2.97 9.75
C LYS A 98 -19.77 -2.51 9.56
N SER A 99 -19.98 -1.21 9.42
CA SER A 99 -21.32 -0.62 9.28
C SER A 99 -21.95 -0.91 7.93
N ASN A 100 -21.16 -0.93 6.85
CA ASN A 100 -21.63 -1.11 5.47
C ASN A 100 -21.28 -2.50 4.92
N ARG A 101 -21.23 -3.52 5.79
CA ARG A 101 -20.80 -4.87 5.42
C ARG A 101 -21.63 -5.44 4.26
N ARG A 102 -22.95 -5.23 4.23
CA ARG A 102 -23.82 -5.73 3.15
C ARG A 102 -23.47 -5.11 1.79
N THR A 103 -23.21 -3.80 1.74
CA THR A 103 -22.98 -3.10 0.47
C THR A 103 -21.60 -3.40 -0.13
N ILE A 104 -20.59 -3.68 0.71
CA ILE A 104 -19.19 -3.84 0.31
C ILE A 104 -18.75 -5.30 0.33
N MET A 105 -19.02 -6.03 1.41
CA MET A 105 -18.51 -7.39 1.60
C MET A 105 -19.37 -8.46 0.94
N ASP A 106 -20.62 -8.19 0.56
CA ASP A 106 -21.44 -9.17 -0.15
C ASP A 106 -20.91 -9.45 -1.56
N ASP A 107 -20.11 -8.54 -2.14
CA ASP A 107 -19.41 -8.78 -3.40
C ASP A 107 -18.18 -9.69 -3.17
N PRO A 108 -18.14 -10.91 -3.73
CA PRO A 108 -17.02 -11.82 -3.57
C PRO A 108 -15.72 -11.30 -4.16
N PHE A 109 -15.79 -10.53 -5.24
CA PHE A 109 -14.62 -9.95 -5.89
C PHE A 109 -13.97 -8.92 -4.99
N ILE A 110 -14.74 -7.98 -4.43
CA ILE A 110 -14.22 -6.95 -3.52
C ILE A 110 -13.58 -7.60 -2.29
N ARG A 111 -14.27 -8.57 -1.69
CA ARG A 111 -13.82 -9.27 -0.48
C ARG A 111 -12.40 -9.83 -0.60
N ASN A 112 -12.04 -10.40 -1.76
CA ASN A 112 -10.72 -10.99 -1.98
C ASN A 112 -9.57 -9.97 -1.90
N TYR A 113 -9.83 -8.70 -2.24
CA TYR A 113 -8.81 -7.64 -2.22
C TYR A 113 -8.89 -6.76 -0.97
N MET A 114 -9.93 -6.90 -0.14
CA MET A 114 -10.09 -6.12 1.07
C MET A 114 -8.97 -6.36 2.09
N GLU A 115 -8.47 -7.59 2.20
CA GLU A 115 -7.36 -7.93 3.10
C GLU A 115 -6.05 -7.27 2.64
N ASP A 116 -5.76 -7.34 1.33
CA ASP A 116 -4.62 -6.65 0.72
C ASP A 116 -4.69 -5.14 0.92
N LEU A 117 -5.89 -4.56 0.76
CA LEU A 117 -6.11 -3.14 0.98
C LEU A 117 -5.88 -2.74 2.45
N LEU A 118 -6.41 -3.50 3.41
CA LEU A 118 -6.17 -3.25 4.84
C LEU A 118 -4.68 -3.33 5.19
N LYS A 119 -3.95 -4.31 4.63
CA LYS A 119 -2.51 -4.42 4.82
C LYS A 119 -1.77 -3.20 4.26
N LYS A 120 -2.16 -2.71 3.08
CA LYS A 120 -1.58 -1.48 2.48
C LYS A 120 -1.85 -0.24 3.32
N VAL A 121 -3.10 -0.03 3.75
CA VAL A 121 -3.46 1.12 4.61
C VAL A 121 -2.65 1.10 5.90
N ARG A 122 -2.60 -0.05 6.59
CA ARG A 122 -1.82 -0.22 7.82
C ARG A 122 -0.33 0.07 7.60
N THR A 123 0.21 -0.37 6.46
CA THR A 123 1.59 -0.07 6.08
C THR A 123 1.84 1.43 5.90
N GLN A 124 0.96 2.13 5.20
CA GLN A 124 1.10 3.58 4.99
C GLN A 124 1.03 4.36 6.31
N VAL A 125 0.04 4.04 7.16
CA VAL A 125 -0.09 4.67 8.48
C VAL A 125 1.14 4.37 9.35
N LEU A 126 1.63 3.13 9.34
CA LEU A 126 2.82 2.73 10.07
C LEU A 126 4.05 3.53 9.63
N LEU A 127 4.29 3.68 8.32
CA LEU A 127 5.41 4.46 7.79
C LEU A 127 5.35 5.93 8.22
N LYS A 128 4.15 6.53 8.23
CA LYS A 128 3.94 7.89 8.71
C LYS A 128 4.16 8.00 10.22
N LEU A 129 3.67 7.03 10.98
CA LEU A 129 3.77 6.98 12.44
C LEU A 129 5.22 6.86 12.91
N ILE A 130 6.04 6.02 12.27
CA ILE A 130 7.44 5.84 12.68
C ILE A 130 8.36 6.99 12.25
N LYS A 131 7.96 7.82 11.27
CA LYS A 131 8.81 8.86 10.67
C LYS A 131 9.44 9.84 11.69
N PRO A 132 8.74 10.35 12.71
CA PRO A 132 9.35 11.23 13.71
C PRO A 132 10.15 10.50 14.81
N TYR A 133 10.07 9.18 14.95
CA TYR A 133 10.68 8.45 16.06
C TYR A 133 12.00 7.77 15.67
N THR A 134 13.01 7.90 16.54
CA THR A 134 14.26 7.11 16.47
C THR A 134 14.12 5.77 17.21
N LYS A 135 13.33 5.75 18.28
CA LYS A 135 12.98 4.56 19.06
C LYS A 135 11.49 4.60 19.33
N ILE A 136 10.79 3.51 18.99
CA ILE A 136 9.33 3.41 19.19
C ILE A 136 8.99 2.02 19.73
N GLY A 137 8.08 1.94 20.69
CA GLY A 137 7.63 0.67 21.27
C GLY A 137 6.63 -0.03 20.37
N ILE A 138 6.80 -1.34 20.16
CA ILE A 138 5.84 -2.19 19.44
C ILE A 138 4.44 -2.14 20.10
N PRO A 139 4.30 -2.15 21.44
CA PRO A 139 2.98 -2.04 22.08
C PRO A 139 2.27 -0.72 21.78
N PHE A 140 3.01 0.36 21.55
CA PHE A 140 2.44 1.64 21.16
C PHE A 140 1.90 1.59 19.72
N ILE A 141 2.68 1.02 18.80
CA ILE A 141 2.26 0.81 17.41
C ILE A 141 1.03 -0.10 17.33
N SER A 142 1.00 -1.18 18.11
CA SER A 142 -0.13 -2.13 18.18
C SER A 142 -1.43 -1.44 18.58
N LYS A 143 -1.38 -0.56 19.59
CA LYS A 143 -2.55 0.23 20.01
C LYS A 143 -3.00 1.21 18.95
N GLU A 144 -2.07 1.89 18.29
CA GLU A 144 -2.37 2.89 17.27
C GLU A 144 -2.96 2.27 15.99
N LEU A 145 -2.44 1.11 15.57
CA LEU A 145 -2.94 0.40 14.39
C LEU A 145 -4.16 -0.49 14.68
N ASN A 146 -4.50 -0.71 15.97
CA ASN A 146 -5.54 -1.65 16.42
C ASN A 146 -5.30 -3.10 15.92
N VAL A 147 -4.06 -3.57 15.99
CA VAL A 147 -3.63 -4.89 15.51
C VAL A 147 -2.76 -5.59 16.56
N PRO A 148 -2.83 -6.93 16.72
CA PRO A 148 -1.97 -7.66 17.65
C PRO A 148 -0.47 -7.38 17.45
N GLU A 149 0.30 -7.41 18.54
CA GLU A 149 1.75 -7.19 18.49
C GLU A 149 2.49 -8.19 17.58
N THR A 150 1.96 -9.41 17.43
CA THR A 150 2.49 -10.44 16.53
C THR A 150 2.47 -9.97 15.08
N ASP A 151 1.30 -9.52 14.60
CA ASP A 151 1.11 -9.15 13.20
C ASP A 151 1.82 -7.83 12.90
N VAL A 152 1.92 -6.93 13.89
CA VAL A 152 2.75 -5.71 13.79
C VAL A 152 4.22 -6.06 13.61
N THR A 153 4.72 -7.06 14.34
CA THR A 153 6.11 -7.51 14.23
C THR A 153 6.35 -8.14 12.86
N GLU A 154 5.47 -9.01 12.38
CA GLU A 154 5.55 -9.58 11.04
C GLU A 154 5.52 -8.49 9.95
N LEU A 155 4.65 -7.49 10.10
CA LEU A 155 4.58 -6.36 9.19
C LEU A 155 5.89 -5.56 9.20
N LEU A 156 6.44 -5.24 10.38
CA LEU A 156 7.72 -4.55 10.51
C LEU A 156 8.87 -5.33 9.88
N VAL A 157 8.93 -6.65 10.09
CA VAL A 157 9.92 -7.52 9.46
C VAL A 157 9.82 -7.45 7.94
N SER A 158 8.60 -7.57 7.38
CA SER A 158 8.39 -7.47 5.93
C SER A 158 8.86 -6.12 5.38
N LEU A 159 8.61 -5.02 6.07
CA LEU A 159 8.99 -3.67 5.63
C LEU A 159 10.50 -3.40 5.74
N ILE A 160 11.18 -4.02 6.70
CA ILE A 160 12.65 -3.97 6.81
C ILE A 160 13.28 -4.79 5.68
N LEU A 161 12.75 -5.98 5.39
CA LEU A 161 13.20 -6.82 4.26
C LEU A 161 13.01 -6.11 2.91
N ASP A 162 11.88 -5.44 2.73
CA ASP A 162 11.58 -4.62 1.56
C ASP A 162 12.40 -3.31 1.50
N SER A 163 13.29 -3.07 2.48
CA SER A 163 14.11 -1.86 2.59
C SER A 163 13.31 -0.55 2.64
N ARG A 164 12.03 -0.60 3.04
CA ARG A 164 11.16 0.57 3.23
C ARG A 164 11.39 1.25 4.57
N ILE A 165 11.88 0.50 5.56
CA ILE A 165 12.24 0.99 6.90
C ILE A 165 13.70 0.64 7.17
N ASP A 166 14.52 1.64 7.47
CA ASP A 166 15.90 1.42 7.92
C ASP A 166 15.94 1.31 9.45
N GLY A 167 15.88 0.08 9.96
CA GLY A 167 15.86 -0.17 11.39
C GLY A 167 16.03 -1.64 11.75
N HIS A 168 16.22 -1.88 13.04
CA HIS A 168 16.25 -3.22 13.63
C HIS A 168 15.20 -3.35 14.72
N ILE A 169 14.63 -4.55 14.83
CA ILE A 169 13.68 -4.91 15.87
C ILE A 169 14.45 -5.51 17.04
N ASP A 170 14.23 -4.98 18.24
CA ASP A 170 14.67 -5.59 19.50
C ASP A 170 13.50 -6.38 20.08
N GLU A 171 13.52 -7.70 19.91
CA GLU A 171 12.46 -8.60 20.37
C GLU A 171 12.39 -8.69 21.90
N MET A 172 13.51 -8.54 22.60
CA MET A 172 13.56 -8.65 24.06
C MET A 172 12.89 -7.43 24.72
N ASN A 173 13.23 -6.24 24.24
CA ASN A 173 12.70 -4.99 24.80
C ASN A 173 11.44 -4.49 24.06
N ARG A 174 11.01 -5.17 22.99
CA ARG A 174 9.87 -4.81 22.13
C ARG A 174 9.92 -3.39 21.59
N TYR A 175 11.09 -2.98 21.09
CA TYR A 175 11.28 -1.68 20.43
C TYR A 175 11.72 -1.85 18.99
N LEU A 176 11.23 -0.96 18.12
CA LEU A 176 11.83 -0.69 16.83
C LEU A 176 12.87 0.43 17.01
N LEU A 177 14.12 0.10 16.70
CA LEU A 177 15.23 1.04 16.69
C LEU A 177 15.52 1.45 15.26
N ARG A 178 15.29 2.73 14.97
CA ARG A 178 15.66 3.35 13.71
C ARG A 178 17.03 3.97 13.88
N GLY A 179 18.00 3.52 13.08
CA GLY A 179 19.38 3.94 13.23
C GLY A 179 19.98 4.27 11.89
N ASP A 180 20.67 5.42 11.82
CA ASP A 180 21.56 5.76 10.71
C ASP A 180 22.84 4.91 10.80
N SER A 181 22.69 3.59 10.69
CA SER A 181 23.82 2.67 10.66
C SER A 181 24.64 2.84 9.35
N GLY A 182 24.18 3.70 8.45
CA GLY A 182 24.78 4.00 7.16
C GLY A 182 26.11 4.73 7.25
N ASN A 183 26.29 5.67 8.19
CA ASN A 183 27.50 6.52 8.17
C ASN A 183 28.78 5.73 8.47
N GLY A 184 28.76 4.88 9.50
CA GLY A 184 29.89 3.99 9.80
C GLY A 184 30.09 2.93 8.70
N ARG A 185 29.01 2.28 8.26
CA ARG A 185 29.10 1.21 7.23
C ARG A 185 29.57 1.73 5.87
N LYS A 186 29.19 2.95 5.46
CA LYS A 186 29.65 3.55 4.20
C LYS A 186 31.15 3.82 4.23
N LEU A 187 31.66 4.37 5.34
CA LEU A 187 33.09 4.59 5.52
C LEU A 187 33.86 3.26 5.50
N HIS A 188 33.41 2.27 6.28
CA HIS A 188 34.06 0.95 6.31
C HIS A 188 34.03 0.26 4.94
N LYS A 189 32.90 0.30 4.22
CA LYS A 189 32.82 -0.23 2.84
C LYS A 189 33.76 0.48 1.87
N ALA A 190 33.93 1.79 1.99
CA ALA A 190 34.87 2.55 1.16
C ALA A 190 36.32 2.17 1.45
N VAL A 191 36.67 2.01 2.73
CA VAL A 191 38.00 1.56 3.17
C VAL A 191 38.28 0.12 2.72
N ASP A 192 37.32 -0.79 2.82
CA ASP A 192 37.47 -2.17 2.36
C ASP A 192 37.62 -2.25 0.82
N LYS A 193 36.88 -1.41 0.09
CA LYS A 193 37.03 -1.30 -1.36
C LYS A 193 38.43 -0.78 -1.72
N TRP A 194 38.94 0.22 -1.00
CA TRP A 194 40.29 0.71 -1.20
C TRP A 194 41.35 -0.35 -0.88
N ASN A 195 41.19 -1.08 0.23
CA ASN A 195 42.08 -2.16 0.64
C ASN A 195 42.14 -3.30 -0.40
N SER A 196 41.00 -3.70 -0.97
CA SER A 196 40.97 -4.74 -2.00
C SER A 196 41.64 -4.29 -3.30
N GLN A 197 41.44 -3.03 -3.71
CA GLN A 197 42.14 -2.43 -4.85
C GLN A 197 43.66 -2.39 -4.62
N LEU A 198 44.10 -1.99 -3.43
CA LEU A 198 45.51 -1.89 -3.07
C LEU A 198 46.19 -3.26 -3.03
N LYS A 199 45.51 -4.29 -2.50
CA LYS A 199 45.96 -5.68 -2.56
C LYS A 199 46.10 -6.19 -4.01
N SER A 200 45.13 -5.87 -4.88
CA SER A 200 45.19 -6.24 -6.30
C SER A 200 46.34 -5.55 -7.04
N LEU A 201 46.63 -4.29 -6.70
CA LEU A 201 47.75 -3.55 -7.28
C LEU A 201 49.08 -4.14 -6.80
N SER A 202 49.19 -4.42 -5.49
CA SER A 202 50.35 -5.07 -4.90
C SER A 202 50.65 -6.41 -5.57
N SER A 203 49.65 -7.29 -5.73
CA SER A 203 49.84 -8.58 -6.38
C SER A 203 50.30 -8.45 -7.83
N ASN A 204 49.75 -7.48 -8.57
CA ASN A 204 50.14 -7.21 -9.97
C ASN A 204 51.57 -6.64 -10.10
N ILE A 205 52.04 -5.87 -9.12
CA ILE A 205 53.42 -5.37 -9.10
C ILE A 205 54.36 -6.52 -8.77
N THR A 206 54.06 -7.33 -7.75
CA THR A 206 54.88 -8.49 -7.38
C THR A 206 55.00 -9.50 -8.53
N SER A 207 53.92 -9.75 -9.28
CA SER A 207 53.94 -10.64 -10.45
C SER A 207 54.69 -10.09 -11.67
N ARG A 208 55.07 -8.81 -11.67
CA ARG A 208 55.89 -8.20 -12.74
C ARG A 208 57.38 -8.09 -12.38
N VAL A 209 57.70 -8.23 -11.09
CA VAL A 209 59.07 -8.11 -10.56
C VAL A 209 59.73 -9.49 -10.39
N CYS A 210 58.94 -10.57 -10.30
CA CYS A 210 59.38 -11.94 -10.57
C CYS A 210 59.20 -12.28 -12.05
#